data_AF-A0A2T0FCF4-F1
#
_entry.id   AF-A0A2T0FCF4-F1
#
_cell.length_a   1.000
_cell.length_b   1.000
_cell.length_c   1.000
_cell.angle_alpha   90.00
_cell.angle_beta   90.00
_cell.angle_gamma   90.00
#
_symmetry.space_group_name_H-M   'P 1'
#
loop_
_entity.id
_entity.type
_entity.pdbx_description
1 polymer ?
#
loop_
_entity_poly.entity_id
_entity_poly.type
_entity_poly.pdbx_seq_one_letter_code
_entity_poly.pdbx_strand_id
1 'polypeptide(L)'
;MEDEFGDFLQKRVRNLQKRMRRLQQYEETVAQAPGSLNEDQIVALSKKEEVEIPLKIQQNLLDVYSEIQEKQTRSFSEKEIEAAEQRGAAREREKLDITLKLLHRVAVLHQQPDSGAEMAALATLLQQLYTGDDRALAAVDKLHAGSATEKIGGLTFQRIRGLADGSEPFVQQVQFMSEEPASKPPAANGTANGQAKKPKRRNRKSTKAQ
;
A
#
# COMPACT_ATOMS: atom_id res chain seq x y z
N MET A 1 19.97 -16.77 14.45
CA MET A 1 20.73 -17.97 14.05
C MET A 1 22.17 -17.67 14.33
N GLU A 2 22.84 -18.48 15.15
CA GLU A 2 24.27 -18.32 15.40
C GLU A 2 25.05 -18.72 14.15
N ASP A 3 26.05 -17.93 13.78
CA ASP A 3 26.86 -18.14 12.59
C ASP A 3 27.97 -19.17 12.88
N GLU A 4 27.56 -20.44 12.98
CA GLU A 4 28.44 -21.56 13.36
C GLU A 4 29.65 -21.71 12.41
N PHE A 5 29.48 -21.41 11.13
CA PHE A 5 30.54 -21.51 10.13
C PHE A 5 31.54 -20.34 10.24
N GLY A 6 31.06 -19.11 10.41
CA GLY A 6 31.92 -17.94 10.66
C GLY A 6 32.76 -18.13 11.93
N ASP A 7 32.15 -18.63 13.00
CA ASP A 7 32.82 -18.94 14.25
C ASP A 7 33.90 -20.01 14.10
N PHE A 8 33.63 -21.05 13.31
CA PHE A 8 34.61 -22.08 12.98
C PHE A 8 35.82 -21.50 12.24
N LEU A 9 35.59 -20.69 11.20
CA LEU A 9 36.66 -20.04 10.44
C LEU A 9 37.51 -19.12 11.33
N GLN A 10 36.88 -18.28 12.15
CA GLN A 10 37.60 -17.41 13.08
C GLN A 10 38.45 -18.18 14.09
N LYS A 11 37.92 -19.26 14.67
CA LYS A 11 38.69 -20.13 15.59
C LYS A 11 39.89 -20.75 14.89
N ARG A 12 39.72 -21.22 13.66
CA ARG A 12 40.79 -21.83 12.85
C ARG A 12 41.88 -20.82 12.50
N VAL A 13 41.50 -19.61 12.07
CA VAL A 13 42.43 -18.50 11.82
C VAL A 13 43.21 -18.15 13.08
N ARG A 14 42.55 -17.98 14.24
CA ARG A 14 43.23 -17.69 15.52
C ARG A 14 44.25 -18.76 15.89
N ASN A 15 43.94 -20.04 15.68
CA ASN A 15 44.85 -21.14 15.98
C ASN A 15 46.08 -21.14 15.07
N LEU A 16 45.89 -20.90 13.77
CA LEU A 16 46.99 -20.81 12.80
C LEU A 16 47.87 -19.58 13.05
N GLN A 17 47.28 -18.42 13.37
CA GLN A 17 48.03 -17.23 13.77
C GLN A 17 48.88 -17.46 15.02
N LYS A 18 48.34 -18.16 16.03
CA LYS A 18 49.11 -18.53 17.23
C LYS A 18 50.30 -19.43 16.89
N ARG A 19 50.12 -20.41 15.99
CA ARG A 19 51.23 -21.25 15.51
C ARG A 19 52.25 -20.43 14.72
N MET A 20 51.80 -19.53 13.84
CA MET A 20 52.69 -18.67 13.06
C MET A 20 53.55 -17.75 13.94
N ARG A 21 52.95 -17.11 14.96
CA ARG A 21 53.70 -16.28 15.91
C ARG A 21 54.78 -17.06 16.67
N ARG A 22 54.49 -18.31 17.06
CA ARG A 22 55.49 -19.17 17.71
C ARG A 22 56.64 -19.50 16.76
N LEU A 23 56.36 -19.76 15.48
CA LEU A 23 57.40 -19.99 14.47
C LEU A 23 58.26 -18.75 14.25
N GLN A 24 57.65 -17.56 14.17
CA GLN A 24 58.39 -16.29 14.09
C GLN A 24 59.32 -16.08 15.30
N GLN A 25 58.85 -16.40 16.50
CA GLN A 25 59.70 -16.35 17.70
C GLN A 25 60.90 -17.30 17.60
N TYR A 26 60.71 -18.50 17.05
CA TYR A 26 61.82 -19.43 16.82
C TYR A 26 62.80 -18.89 15.78
N GLU A 27 62.34 -18.28 14.70
CA GLU A 27 63.22 -17.61 13.71
C GLU A 27 64.04 -16.49 14.34
N GLU A 28 63.41 -15.64 15.15
CA GLU A 28 64.09 -14.57 15.89
C GLU A 28 65.16 -15.14 16.85
N THR A 29 64.85 -16.26 17.51
CA THR A 29 65.78 -16.92 18.44
C THR A 29 66.99 -17.51 17.71
N VAL A 30 66.81 -18.11 16.52
CA VAL A 30 67.92 -18.58 15.68
C VAL A 30 68.80 -17.42 15.22
N ALA A 31 68.18 -16.30 14.85
CA ALA A 31 68.90 -15.11 14.40
C ALA A 31 69.75 -14.48 15.53
N GLN A 32 69.29 -14.55 16.78
CA GLN A 32 70.00 -14.00 17.94
C GLN A 32 71.01 -14.97 18.56
N ALA A 33 70.69 -16.26 18.63
CA ALA A 33 71.49 -17.28 19.28
C ALA A 33 71.46 -18.59 18.46
N PRO A 34 72.28 -18.70 17.40
CA PRO A 34 72.32 -19.90 16.55
C PRO A 34 72.75 -21.13 17.38
N GLY A 35 71.97 -22.21 17.29
CA GLY A 35 72.20 -23.46 18.03
C GLY A 35 71.47 -23.57 19.37
N SER A 36 70.66 -22.58 19.76
CA SER A 36 69.88 -22.59 21.01
C SER A 36 68.55 -23.37 20.93
N LEU A 37 68.11 -23.77 19.72
CA LEU A 37 66.85 -24.47 19.51
C LEU A 37 66.98 -26.00 19.64
N ASN A 38 65.93 -26.64 20.14
CA ASN A 38 65.78 -28.10 20.15
C ASN A 38 65.43 -28.65 18.76
N GLU A 39 65.70 -29.94 18.51
CA GLU A 39 65.41 -30.61 17.22
C GLU A 39 63.94 -30.43 16.77
N ASP A 40 62.98 -30.56 17.69
CA ASP A 40 61.55 -30.36 17.39
C ASP A 40 61.24 -28.93 16.90
N GLN A 41 61.95 -27.92 17.41
CA GLN A 41 61.76 -26.53 17.01
C GLN A 41 62.37 -26.27 15.62
N ILE A 42 63.51 -26.91 15.33
CA ILE A 42 64.16 -26.86 14.01
C ILE A 42 63.27 -27.53 12.94
N VAL A 43 62.69 -28.70 13.26
CA VAL A 43 61.74 -29.39 12.38
C VAL A 43 60.44 -28.59 12.20
N ALA A 44 59.98 -27.88 13.24
CA ALA A 44 58.82 -27.01 13.11
C ALA A 44 59.09 -25.81 12.18
N LEU A 45 60.29 -25.24 12.23
CA LEU A 45 60.71 -24.13 11.36
C LEU A 45 60.80 -24.56 9.88
N SER A 46 61.30 -25.78 9.60
CA SER A 46 61.36 -26.27 8.22
C SER A 46 59.99 -26.50 7.60
N LYS A 47 58.94 -26.62 8.42
CA LYS A 47 57.53 -26.78 8.02
C LYS A 47 56.71 -25.49 8.11
N LYS A 48 57.35 -24.32 8.17
CA LYS A 48 56.64 -23.03 8.31
C LYS A 48 55.59 -22.78 7.22
N GLU A 49 55.88 -23.18 5.97
CA GLU A 49 54.94 -23.05 4.86
C GLU A 49 53.65 -23.84 5.06
N GLU A 50 53.70 -24.97 5.78
CA GLU A 50 52.52 -25.78 6.14
C GLU A 50 51.56 -25.04 7.07
N VAL A 51 52.00 -23.95 7.72
CA VAL A 51 51.16 -23.08 8.55
C VAL A 51 50.79 -21.79 7.81
N GLU A 52 51.70 -21.24 7.02
CA GLU A 52 51.50 -19.98 6.29
C GLU A 52 50.45 -20.09 5.20
N ILE A 53 50.54 -21.14 4.37
CA ILE A 53 49.63 -21.33 3.24
C ILE A 53 48.19 -21.52 3.75
N PRO A 54 47.91 -22.42 4.71
CA PRO A 54 46.56 -22.54 5.26
C PRO A 54 46.08 -21.28 5.95
N LEU A 55 46.95 -20.50 6.60
CA LEU A 55 46.55 -19.24 7.24
C LEU A 55 46.02 -18.24 6.21
N LYS A 56 46.76 -18.02 5.11
CA LYS A 56 46.34 -17.13 4.01
C LYS A 56 45.04 -17.58 3.36
N ILE A 57 44.91 -18.87 3.07
CA ILE A 57 43.68 -19.44 2.48
C ILE A 57 42.49 -19.23 3.41
N GLN A 58 42.65 -19.48 4.71
CA GLN A 58 41.57 -19.34 5.68
C GLN A 58 41.18 -17.88 5.93
N GLN A 59 42.13 -16.95 5.84
CA GLN A 59 41.85 -15.51 5.88
C GLN A 59 41.05 -15.07 4.65
N ASN A 60 41.50 -15.44 3.44
CA ASN A 60 40.75 -15.14 2.22
C ASN A 60 39.33 -15.72 2.26
N LEU A 61 39.17 -16.94 2.80
CA LEU A 61 37.85 -17.56 2.94
C LEU A 61 36.96 -16.83 3.95
N LEU A 62 37.52 -16.36 5.06
CA LEU A 62 36.82 -15.53 6.04
C LEU A 62 36.36 -14.22 5.42
N ASP A 63 37.21 -13.57 4.64
CA ASP A 63 36.90 -12.30 3.99
C ASP A 63 35.76 -12.47 2.98
N VAL A 64 35.85 -13.46 2.07
CA VAL A 64 34.78 -13.79 1.12
C VAL A 64 33.48 -14.14 1.85
N TYR A 65 33.56 -14.90 2.94
CA TYR A 65 32.39 -15.26 3.72
C TYR A 65 31.72 -14.02 4.34
N SER A 66 32.51 -13.11 4.91
CA SER A 66 32.00 -11.86 5.48
C SER A 66 31.34 -10.96 4.43
N GLU A 67 31.91 -10.87 3.23
CA GLU A 67 31.31 -10.12 2.12
C GLU A 67 29.96 -10.71 1.68
N ILE A 68 29.84 -12.03 1.64
CA ILE A 68 28.59 -12.70 1.28
C ILE A 68 27.52 -12.47 2.35
N GLN A 69 27.88 -12.59 3.63
CA GLN A 69 27.01 -12.30 4.78
C GLN A 69 26.50 -10.86 4.74
N GLU A 70 27.37 -9.87 4.48
CA GLU A 70 26.97 -8.48 4.35
C GLU A 70 26.02 -8.26 3.18
N LYS A 71 26.33 -8.81 2.00
CA LYS A 71 25.48 -8.69 0.81
C LYS A 71 24.09 -9.30 1.04
N GLN A 72 24.03 -10.47 1.66
CA GLN A 72 22.75 -11.10 2.01
C GLN A 72 21.95 -10.23 2.96
N THR A 73 22.55 -9.77 4.06
CA THR A 73 21.89 -8.93 5.06
C THR A 73 21.32 -7.66 4.43
N ARG A 74 22.09 -6.97 3.58
CA ARG A 74 21.63 -5.78 2.85
C ARG A 74 20.44 -6.11 1.94
N SER A 75 20.53 -7.18 1.16
CA SER A 75 19.45 -7.58 0.25
C SER A 75 18.14 -7.97 0.95
N PHE A 76 18.21 -8.52 2.16
CA PHE A 76 17.02 -8.78 2.97
C PHE A 76 16.40 -7.47 3.47
N SER A 77 17.22 -6.55 3.97
CA SER A 77 16.73 -5.25 4.45
C SER A 77 16.10 -4.42 3.33
N GLU A 78 16.67 -4.41 2.13
CA GLU A 78 16.12 -3.69 0.97
C GLU A 78 14.76 -4.25 0.56
N LYS A 79 14.61 -5.58 0.51
CA LYS A 79 13.32 -6.23 0.20
C LYS A 79 12.26 -5.97 1.26
N GLU A 80 12.64 -5.90 2.53
CA GLU A 80 11.71 -5.57 3.61
C GLU A 80 11.23 -4.11 3.52
N ILE A 81 12.12 -3.19 3.16
CA ILE A 81 11.79 -1.79 2.92
C ILE A 81 10.85 -1.66 1.71
N GLU A 82 11.18 -2.27 0.56
CA GLU A 82 10.31 -2.27 -0.62
C GLU A 82 8.93 -2.87 -0.33
N ALA A 83 8.87 -3.97 0.42
CA ALA A 83 7.60 -4.57 0.83
C ALA A 83 6.80 -3.65 1.77
N ALA A 84 7.45 -2.90 2.65
CA ALA A 84 6.81 -1.91 3.49
C ALA A 84 6.26 -0.73 2.67
N GLU A 85 7.01 -0.23 1.69
CA GLU A 85 6.59 0.82 0.77
C GLU A 85 5.39 0.40 -0.08
N GLN A 86 5.41 -0.82 -0.65
CA GLN A 86 4.28 -1.34 -1.42
C GLN A 86 3.01 -1.48 -0.57
N ARG A 87 3.14 -1.91 0.69
CA ARG A 87 2.00 -1.97 1.62
C ARG A 87 1.49 -0.59 1.98
N GLY A 88 2.38 0.40 2.15
CA GLY A 88 2.02 1.80 2.36
C GLY A 88 1.21 2.34 1.19
N ALA A 89 1.73 2.18 -0.03
CA ALA A 89 1.07 2.61 -1.26
C ALA A 89 -0.29 1.93 -1.48
N ALA A 90 -0.42 0.64 -1.15
CA ALA A 90 -1.70 -0.07 -1.23
C ALA A 90 -2.74 0.51 -0.27
N ARG A 91 -2.37 0.79 0.99
CA ARG A 91 -3.24 1.42 1.98
C ARG A 91 -3.69 2.81 1.55
N GLU A 92 -2.78 3.61 1.00
CA GLU A 92 -3.11 4.96 0.49
C GLU A 92 -4.07 4.90 -0.70
N ARG A 93 -3.89 3.94 -1.62
CA ARG A 93 -4.83 3.71 -2.72
C ARG A 93 -6.23 3.34 -2.24
N GLU A 94 -6.33 2.48 -1.22
CA GLU A 94 -7.63 2.13 -0.63
C GLU A 94 -8.31 3.33 0.04
N LYS A 95 -7.55 4.18 0.75
CA LYS A 95 -8.07 5.43 1.33
C LYS A 95 -8.62 6.36 0.24
N LEU A 96 -7.91 6.50 -0.87
CA LEU A 96 -8.37 7.29 -2.03
C LEU A 96 -9.64 6.69 -2.65
N ASP A 97 -9.67 5.37 -2.86
CA ASP A 97 -10.84 4.67 -3.42
C ASP A 97 -12.10 4.87 -2.57
N ILE A 98 -12.01 4.69 -1.25
CA ILE A 98 -13.14 4.92 -0.33
C ILE A 98 -13.58 6.39 -0.37
N THR A 99 -12.65 7.34 -0.48
CA THR A 99 -12.98 8.77 -0.55
C THR A 99 -13.68 9.11 -1.87
N LEU A 100 -13.26 8.51 -2.99
CA LEU A 100 -13.92 8.66 -4.29
C LEU A 100 -15.32 8.05 -4.30
N LYS A 101 -15.49 6.87 -3.71
CA LYS A 101 -16.80 6.23 -3.52
C LYS A 101 -17.73 7.08 -2.66
N LEU A 102 -17.22 7.70 -1.60
CA LEU A 102 -17.95 8.65 -0.77
C LEU A 102 -18.42 9.85 -1.60
N LEU A 103 -17.52 10.48 -2.36
CA LEU A 103 -17.85 11.60 -3.25
C LEU A 103 -18.94 11.23 -4.26
N HIS A 104 -18.81 10.07 -4.90
CA HIS A 104 -19.81 9.56 -5.83
C HIS A 104 -21.16 9.33 -5.12
N ARG A 105 -21.15 8.74 -3.92
CA ARG A 105 -22.36 8.52 -3.12
C ARG A 105 -23.04 9.83 -2.74
N VAL A 106 -22.28 10.86 -2.35
CA VAL A 106 -22.83 12.18 -2.04
C VAL A 106 -23.47 12.82 -3.26
N ALA A 107 -22.82 12.72 -4.43
CA ALA A 107 -23.37 13.24 -5.68
C ALA A 107 -24.74 12.60 -6.02
N VAL A 108 -24.89 11.29 -5.76
CA VAL A 108 -26.15 10.56 -5.96
C VAL A 108 -27.20 10.91 -4.90
N LEU A 109 -26.83 10.93 -3.62
CA LEU A 109 -27.76 11.21 -2.52
C LEU A 109 -28.30 12.65 -2.54
N HIS A 110 -27.55 13.61 -3.10
CA HIS A 110 -28.00 14.99 -3.30
C HIS A 110 -29.19 15.10 -4.27
N GLN A 111 -29.44 14.06 -5.07
CA GLN A 111 -30.58 14.00 -5.99
C GLN A 111 -31.81 13.36 -5.36
N GLN A 112 -31.72 12.87 -4.11
CA GLN A 112 -32.80 12.16 -3.42
C GLN A 112 -33.48 13.06 -2.36
N PRO A 113 -34.83 13.10 -2.29
CA PRO A 113 -35.55 14.02 -1.41
C PRO A 113 -35.57 13.61 0.09
N ASP A 114 -35.29 12.34 0.43
CA ASP A 114 -35.47 11.80 1.80
C ASP A 114 -34.16 11.58 2.60
N SER A 115 -33.01 11.99 2.08
CA SER A 115 -31.68 11.64 2.62
C SER A 115 -31.15 12.60 3.72
N GLY A 116 -32.01 13.40 4.35
CA GLY A 116 -31.61 14.58 5.15
C GLY A 116 -30.58 14.35 6.25
N ALA A 117 -30.72 13.30 7.07
CA ALA A 117 -29.77 13.02 8.17
C ALA A 117 -28.43 12.46 7.66
N GLU A 118 -28.46 11.63 6.63
CA GLU A 118 -27.25 11.03 6.04
C GLU A 118 -26.47 12.08 5.25
N MET A 119 -27.17 12.94 4.50
CA MET A 119 -26.58 14.06 3.80
C MET A 119 -25.94 15.09 4.73
N ALA A 120 -26.53 15.37 5.90
CA ALA A 120 -25.93 16.27 6.88
C ALA A 120 -24.59 15.74 7.40
N ALA A 121 -24.50 14.45 7.71
CA ALA A 121 -23.26 13.81 8.15
C ALA A 121 -22.20 13.77 7.04
N LEU A 122 -22.60 13.44 5.81
CA LEU A 122 -21.73 13.42 4.65
C LEU A 122 -21.22 14.81 4.27
N ALA A 123 -22.08 15.83 4.32
CA ALA A 123 -21.71 17.22 4.08
C ALA A 123 -20.71 17.73 5.14
N THR A 124 -20.91 17.36 6.41
CA THR A 124 -19.96 17.69 7.49
C THR A 124 -18.60 17.04 7.26
N LEU A 125 -18.59 15.76 6.83
CA LEU A 125 -17.36 15.05 6.50
C LEU A 125 -16.66 15.67 5.28
N LEU A 126 -17.39 16.01 4.22
CA LEU A 126 -16.84 16.68 3.04
C LEU A 126 -16.29 18.07 3.36
N GLN A 127 -16.94 18.82 4.24
CA GLN A 127 -16.44 20.11 4.70
C GLN A 127 -15.10 19.96 5.44
N GLN A 128 -14.98 18.94 6.30
CA GLN A 128 -13.70 18.61 6.96
C GLN A 128 -12.64 18.18 5.96
N LEU A 129 -12.99 17.38 4.95
CA LEU A 129 -12.06 16.98 3.89
C LEU A 129 -11.60 18.17 3.02
N TYR A 130 -12.49 19.13 2.76
CA TYR A 130 -12.19 20.33 1.98
C TYR A 130 -11.23 21.29 2.68
N THR A 131 -11.24 21.33 4.02
CA THR A 131 -10.31 22.18 4.78
C THR A 131 -8.84 21.75 4.64
N GLY A 132 -8.57 20.48 4.33
CA GLY A 132 -7.21 20.01 3.99
C GLY A 132 -6.20 19.95 5.16
N ASP A 133 -6.63 20.25 6.39
CA ASP A 133 -5.77 20.20 7.58
C ASP A 133 -5.52 18.75 8.07
N ASP A 134 -4.66 18.57 9.08
CA ASP A 134 -4.39 17.26 9.71
C ASP A 134 -5.65 16.52 10.19
N ARG A 135 -6.72 17.28 10.47
CA ARG A 135 -8.04 16.72 10.82
C ARG A 135 -8.71 16.02 9.65
N ALA A 136 -8.50 16.48 8.42
CA ALA A 136 -8.98 15.84 7.20
C ALA A 136 -8.30 14.48 7.02
N LEU A 137 -6.98 14.42 7.19
CA LEU A 137 -6.22 13.17 7.13
C LEU A 137 -6.70 12.17 8.20
N ALA A 138 -6.87 12.63 9.44
CA ALA A 138 -7.40 11.80 10.51
C ALA A 138 -8.83 11.30 10.21
N ALA A 139 -9.67 12.10 9.55
CA ALA A 139 -11.02 11.70 9.15
C ALA A 139 -11.00 10.63 8.04
N VAL A 140 -10.11 10.73 7.06
CA VAL A 140 -9.90 9.69 6.03
C VAL A 140 -9.42 8.39 6.67
N ASP A 141 -8.50 8.47 7.63
CA ASP A 141 -8.01 7.29 8.35
C ASP A 141 -9.12 6.59 9.14
N LYS A 142 -9.98 7.36 9.81
CA LYS A 142 -11.14 6.85 10.56
C LYS A 142 -12.21 6.27 9.65
N LEU A 143 -12.39 6.86 8.46
CA LEU A 143 -13.28 6.35 7.42
C LEU A 143 -12.77 5.03 6.84
N HIS A 144 -11.48 4.95 6.51
CA HIS A 144 -10.83 3.72 6.02
C HIS A 144 -10.82 2.62 7.08
N ALA A 145 -10.62 2.96 8.36
CA ALA A 145 -10.74 2.01 9.46
C ALA A 145 -12.20 1.58 9.74
N GLY A 146 -13.20 2.38 9.34
CA GLY A 146 -14.61 2.12 9.62
C GLY A 146 -14.94 2.19 11.11
N SER A 147 -14.48 3.24 11.81
CA SER A 147 -14.66 3.37 13.26
C SER A 147 -16.13 3.36 13.68
N ALA A 148 -16.48 2.49 14.63
CA ALA A 148 -17.84 2.31 15.15
C ALA A 148 -18.18 3.26 16.32
N THR A 149 -17.17 3.83 16.97
CA THR A 149 -17.33 4.64 18.19
C THR A 149 -17.39 6.13 17.88
N GLU A 150 -16.68 6.56 16.84
CA GLU A 150 -16.58 7.97 16.47
C GLU A 150 -17.69 8.38 15.52
N LYS A 151 -18.28 9.56 15.78
CA LYS A 151 -19.44 10.08 15.04
C LYS A 151 -19.14 11.41 14.36
N ILE A 152 -19.66 11.57 13.14
CA ILE A 152 -19.72 12.83 12.41
C ILE A 152 -21.17 13.08 12.01
N GLY A 153 -21.70 14.27 12.33
CA GLY A 153 -23.09 14.63 12.02
C GLY A 153 -24.14 13.64 12.53
N GLY A 154 -23.84 12.92 13.62
CA GLY A 154 -24.73 11.92 14.22
C GLY A 154 -24.57 10.47 13.70
N LEU A 155 -23.81 10.24 12.63
CA LEU A 155 -23.51 8.90 12.09
C LEU A 155 -22.09 8.45 12.42
N THR A 156 -21.89 7.14 12.56
CA THR A 156 -20.56 6.55 12.76
C THR A 156 -19.80 6.42 11.45
N PHE A 157 -18.47 6.46 11.50
CA PHE A 157 -17.64 6.25 10.30
C PHE A 157 -17.86 4.86 9.67
N GLN A 158 -18.17 3.85 10.48
CA GLN A 158 -18.57 2.52 9.99
C GLN A 158 -19.81 2.59 9.08
N ARG A 159 -20.84 3.34 9.48
CA ARG A 159 -22.07 3.49 8.70
C ARG A 159 -21.83 4.33 7.44
N ILE A 160 -21.04 5.39 7.54
CA ILE A 160 -20.65 6.21 6.39
C ILE A 160 -19.86 5.39 5.36
N ARG A 161 -18.95 4.52 5.82
CA ARG A 161 -18.23 3.58 4.94
C ARG A 161 -19.17 2.57 4.28
N GLY A 162 -20.10 1.99 5.05
CA GLY A 162 -21.11 1.06 4.51
C GLY A 162 -22.00 1.69 3.42
N LEU A 163 -22.31 2.99 3.56
CA LEU A 163 -23.01 3.79 2.54
C LEU A 163 -22.15 4.05 1.30
N ALA A 164 -20.84 4.29 1.46
CA ALA A 164 -19.90 4.51 0.35
C ALA A 164 -19.63 3.22 -0.44
N ASP A 165 -19.52 2.07 0.23
CA ASP A 165 -19.27 0.76 -0.40
C ASP A 165 -20.53 0.15 -1.04
N GLY A 166 -21.71 0.76 -0.87
CA GLY A 166 -22.96 0.29 -1.47
C GLY A 166 -23.53 -0.98 -0.84
N SER A 167 -23.14 -1.28 0.40
CA SER A 167 -23.55 -2.49 1.14
C SER A 167 -24.98 -2.44 1.72
N GLU A 168 -25.65 -1.28 1.65
CA GLU A 168 -27.09 -1.17 1.94
C GLU A 168 -27.93 -1.28 0.66
N PRO A 169 -29.09 -1.96 0.70
CA PRO A 169 -29.87 -2.29 -0.48
C PRO A 169 -30.30 -1.04 -1.25
N PHE A 170 -29.79 -0.96 -2.48
CA PHE A 170 -30.17 -0.02 -3.52
C PHE A 170 -31.65 -0.18 -3.88
N VAL A 171 -32.50 0.78 -3.50
CA VAL A 171 -33.82 0.93 -4.11
C VAL A 171 -33.61 1.47 -5.53
N GLN A 172 -33.65 0.54 -6.49
CA GLN A 172 -33.71 0.82 -7.93
C GLN A 172 -34.90 1.70 -8.26
N GLN A 173 -34.66 2.94 -8.70
CA GLN A 173 -35.34 3.48 -9.89
C GLN A 173 -34.66 4.77 -10.35
N VAL A 174 -33.77 4.67 -11.33
CA VAL A 174 -33.50 5.77 -12.25
C VAL A 174 -33.80 5.26 -13.65
N GLN A 175 -35.05 5.42 -14.06
CA GLN A 175 -35.39 5.44 -15.48
C GLN A 175 -34.72 6.69 -16.07
N PHE A 176 -33.73 6.49 -16.93
CA PHE A 176 -33.25 7.54 -17.80
C PHE A 176 -34.38 7.94 -18.76
N MET A 177 -35.12 9.00 -18.42
CA MET A 177 -35.93 9.72 -19.38
C MET A 177 -34.99 10.63 -20.17
N SER A 178 -34.51 10.15 -21.32
CA SER A 178 -33.98 11.01 -22.36
C SER A 178 -35.14 11.78 -23.00
N GLU A 179 -35.53 12.91 -22.40
CA GLU A 179 -36.28 13.94 -23.10
C GLU A 179 -35.27 14.77 -23.91
N GLU A 180 -35.23 14.51 -25.22
CA GLU A 180 -34.61 15.37 -26.20
C GLU A 180 -35.57 16.55 -26.48
N PRO A 181 -35.23 17.81 -26.16
CA PRO A 181 -36.10 18.92 -26.43
C PRO A 181 -36.00 19.28 -27.92
N ALA A 182 -37.01 18.91 -28.71
CA ALA A 182 -37.16 19.34 -30.09
C ALA A 182 -37.28 20.87 -30.16
N SER A 183 -36.22 21.50 -30.69
CA SER A 183 -36.13 22.92 -31.01
C SER A 183 -37.12 23.32 -32.12
N LYS A 184 -37.98 24.30 -31.85
CA LYS A 184 -38.48 25.28 -32.84
C LYS A 184 -37.49 26.46 -32.87
N PRO A 185 -37.38 27.33 -33.93
CA PRO A 185 -38.47 27.94 -34.73
C PRO A 185 -38.03 28.28 -36.20
N PRO A 186 -38.54 29.31 -36.96
CA PRO A 186 -39.81 30.06 -36.98
C PRO A 186 -40.53 30.07 -38.36
N ALA A 187 -41.64 30.81 -38.43
CA ALA A 187 -42.65 30.89 -39.50
C ALA A 187 -42.29 31.72 -40.76
N ALA A 188 -42.92 31.42 -41.91
CA ALA A 188 -43.61 32.41 -42.79
C ALA A 188 -44.36 31.75 -43.99
N ASN A 189 -45.64 32.12 -44.10
CA ASN A 189 -46.49 32.35 -45.31
C ASN A 189 -46.78 31.26 -46.36
N GLY A 190 -48.09 31.12 -46.68
CA GLY A 190 -48.50 30.79 -48.05
C GLY A 190 -49.79 29.98 -48.27
N THR A 191 -50.96 30.60 -48.03
CA THR A 191 -52.18 30.56 -48.90
C THR A 191 -52.98 29.25 -49.18
N ALA A 192 -54.20 29.26 -48.64
CA ALA A 192 -55.54 29.04 -49.25
C ALA A 192 -56.11 27.65 -49.68
N ASN A 193 -57.44 27.58 -49.46
CA ASN A 193 -58.50 26.72 -50.02
C ASN A 193 -58.63 25.27 -49.51
N GLY A 194 -59.80 24.77 -49.09
CA GLY A 194 -61.11 25.38 -48.90
C GLY A 194 -62.18 24.31 -48.59
N GLN A 195 -63.30 24.76 -48.01
CA GLN A 195 -64.63 24.11 -47.95
C GLN A 195 -64.76 22.79 -47.15
N ALA A 196 -65.86 22.42 -46.50
CA ALA A 196 -67.08 23.06 -46.02
C ALA A 196 -67.88 22.00 -45.20
N LYS A 197 -68.88 22.46 -44.44
CA LYS A 197 -70.11 21.75 -43.98
C LYS A 197 -70.07 20.93 -42.67
N LYS A 198 -70.46 21.62 -41.59
CA LYS A 198 -71.72 21.52 -40.79
C LYS A 198 -72.18 20.17 -40.16
N PRO A 199 -72.99 20.25 -39.07
CA PRO A 199 -72.97 19.34 -37.92
C PRO A 199 -74.20 18.42 -37.82
N LYS A 200 -74.20 17.46 -36.87
CA LYS A 200 -75.43 16.78 -36.45
C LYS A 200 -75.46 16.44 -34.96
N ARG A 201 -76.38 17.09 -34.24
CA ARG A 201 -76.85 16.81 -32.87
C ARG A 201 -77.48 15.41 -32.78
N ARG A 202 -77.38 14.74 -31.64
CA ARG A 202 -78.56 14.18 -30.96
C ARG A 202 -78.34 13.79 -29.49
N ASN A 203 -79.23 14.33 -28.66
CA ASN A 203 -79.54 14.00 -27.27
C ASN A 203 -79.89 12.52 -27.02
N ARG A 204 -79.62 12.05 -25.81
CA ARG A 204 -80.62 11.50 -24.83
C ARG A 204 -79.91 11.18 -23.51
N LYS A 205 -80.11 11.99 -22.46
CA LYS A 205 -81.03 11.75 -21.32
C LYS A 205 -80.87 10.34 -20.71
N SER A 206 -80.04 10.24 -19.67
CA SER A 206 -80.19 9.22 -18.62
C SER A 206 -81.20 9.76 -17.58
N THR A 207 -82.21 8.96 -17.32
CA THR A 207 -83.25 9.21 -16.31
C THR A 207 -82.74 8.89 -14.91
N LYS A 208 -83.30 9.66 -13.99
CA LYS A 208 -83.00 9.83 -12.57
C LYS A 208 -83.54 8.67 -11.72
N ALA A 209 -82.86 8.43 -10.61
CA ALA A 209 -83.26 7.58 -9.50
C ALA A 209 -84.37 8.19 -8.64
N GLN A 210 -84.92 7.32 -7.79
CA GLN A 210 -86.01 7.46 -6.80
C GLN A 210 -87.42 7.23 -7.34
#